data_AF-A0A4U0VRS3-F1
#
_entry.id   AF-A0A4U0VRS3-F1
#
_cell.length_a   1.000
_cell.length_b   1.000
_cell.length_c   1.000
_cell.angle_alpha   90.00
_cell.angle_beta   90.00
_cell.angle_gamma   90.00
#
_symmetry.space_group_name_H-M   'P 1'
#
loop_
_entity.id
_entity.type
_entity.pdbx_description
1 polymer ?
#
loop_
_entity_poly.entity_id
_entity_poly.type
_entity_poly.pdbx_seq_one_letter_code
_entity_poly.pdbx_strand_id
1 'polypeptide(L)'
;MTPQRSPSQKPVPANIIFLSARYAHYHANPELLAALLSTAKDKIYSVIDRYQRDMTILAFWMSNATLLLHYLKKDAGLVEVTTAFQLQMAELIHEIYILVVRDAERRMDKVLGAAMLDHETIPGFEDIHFQNEWNFLRKKSTVKEEPIEKRFRPPSPKRRAQVSPRNMTSLLSSTLFVLDLYDIHSVITSQIIAQLLFWLGAEIFNRIMSNKRYLARTKAMQIRMNVSILEDWARVNNRHPEHYESGSMTSIGETIVDAARRHLAPVVQLLQWLQCFSSFGEDHQALVGTLQQLPQLTPQQLMHAVKHYRAEVGEKGLSKSAMKYLIGLQRENADRKAKMRKAIPSSPNLTDVQAPSTPVPSTPSKPFEGKDQSKATDGIDQPSQVAPPTPSAQLVPDPTEDADAPENILMQPALLLPSSLPTSTDMLVSYGAGFGGLNKERERKYIPTVPPEFLAKLDAGSRGGGNATYGSTRWSDEEAQ
;
A
#
# COMPACT_ATOMS: atom_id res chain seq x y z
N MET A 1 7.25 -6.74 24.02
CA MET A 1 6.44 -5.71 24.71
C MET A 1 5.18 -5.53 23.89
N THR A 2 4.01 -5.50 24.52
CA THR A 2 2.78 -5.08 23.83
C THR A 2 2.89 -3.60 23.45
N PRO A 3 2.54 -3.19 22.24
CA PRO A 3 2.62 -1.80 21.84
C PRO A 3 1.55 -1.01 22.60
N GLN A 4 1.92 -0.41 23.71
CA GLN A 4 1.17 0.66 24.35
C GLN A 4 2.00 1.91 24.12
N ARG A 5 1.42 2.90 23.41
CA ARG A 5 2.07 4.18 23.20
C ARG A 5 1.12 5.30 23.60
N SER A 6 1.56 6.14 24.54
CA SER A 6 1.13 7.53 24.60
C SER A 6 2.03 8.39 23.71
N PRO A 7 1.57 9.54 23.18
CA PRO A 7 2.41 10.48 22.44
C PRO A 7 3.68 10.94 23.20
N SER A 8 3.69 10.75 24.52
CA SER A 8 4.82 11.03 25.42
C SER A 8 5.83 9.88 25.57
N GLN A 9 5.51 8.67 25.14
CA GLN A 9 6.40 7.51 25.24
C GLN A 9 7.38 7.47 24.06
N LYS A 10 8.66 7.78 24.37
CA LYS A 10 9.79 7.69 23.45
C LYS A 10 9.95 6.25 22.91
N PRO A 11 10.50 6.04 21.69
CA PRO A 11 10.79 4.70 21.17
C PRO A 11 11.91 4.01 21.97
N VAL A 12 11.56 3.45 23.13
CA VAL A 12 12.51 2.87 24.07
C VAL A 12 13.36 1.75 23.46
N PRO A 13 12.81 0.82 22.64
CA PRO A 13 13.64 -0.20 22.00
C PRO A 13 14.79 0.35 21.16
N ALA A 14 14.53 1.37 20.33
CA ALA A 14 15.57 2.02 19.54
C ALA A 14 16.67 2.63 20.43
N ASN A 15 16.27 3.31 21.50
CA ASN A 15 17.20 3.92 22.45
C ASN A 15 18.09 2.88 23.14
N ILE A 16 17.51 1.78 23.60
CA ILE A 16 18.26 0.71 24.28
C ILE A 16 19.28 0.09 23.31
N ILE A 17 18.83 -0.31 22.11
CA ILE A 17 19.73 -0.95 21.13
C ILE A 17 20.87 0.01 20.76
N PHE A 18 20.55 1.28 20.50
CA PHE A 18 21.57 2.28 20.17
C PHE A 18 22.58 2.51 21.31
N LEU A 19 22.11 2.73 22.54
CA LEU A 19 22.99 3.00 23.68
C LEU A 19 23.88 1.79 23.99
N SER A 20 23.33 0.57 23.88
CA SER A 20 24.11 -0.67 24.01
C SER A 20 25.14 -0.82 22.89
N ALA A 21 24.77 -0.51 21.64
CA ALA A 21 25.70 -0.53 20.51
C ALA A 21 26.83 0.50 20.68
N ARG A 22 26.50 1.70 21.14
CA ARG A 22 27.46 2.77 21.44
C ARG A 22 28.44 2.34 22.54
N TYR A 23 27.94 1.75 23.62
CA TYR A 23 28.82 1.21 24.66
C TYR A 23 29.73 0.10 24.13
N ALA A 24 29.18 -0.87 23.38
CA ALA A 24 29.95 -1.98 22.83
C ALA A 24 31.08 -1.49 21.91
N HIS A 25 30.80 -0.49 21.08
CA HIS A 25 31.78 0.08 20.14
C HIS A 25 32.88 0.89 20.83
N TYR A 26 32.54 1.77 21.78
CA TYR A 26 33.50 2.70 22.38
C TYR A 26 34.21 2.17 23.64
N HIS A 27 33.62 1.20 24.34
CA HIS A 27 34.08 0.77 25.66
C HIS A 27 34.27 -0.75 25.81
N ALA A 28 33.95 -1.55 24.80
CA ALA A 28 34.12 -3.00 24.84
C ALA A 28 34.92 -3.50 23.63
N ASN A 29 34.33 -4.34 22.77
CA ASN A 29 35.00 -4.93 21.62
C ASN A 29 34.04 -5.10 20.41
N PRO A 30 34.58 -5.21 19.19
CA PRO A 30 33.80 -5.36 17.97
C PRO A 30 32.92 -6.63 17.94
N GLU A 31 33.36 -7.71 18.56
CA GLU A 31 32.62 -8.98 18.61
C GLU A 31 31.30 -8.82 19.37
N LEU A 32 31.32 -8.10 20.50
CA LEU A 32 30.13 -7.80 21.28
C LEU A 32 29.15 -6.93 20.49
N LEU A 33 29.64 -5.94 19.75
CA LEU A 33 28.80 -5.10 18.89
C LEU A 33 28.11 -5.94 17.81
N ALA A 34 28.87 -6.80 17.12
CA ALA A 34 28.34 -7.67 16.08
C ALA A 34 27.28 -8.64 16.63
N ALA A 35 27.57 -9.31 17.76
CA ALA A 35 26.65 -10.23 18.41
C ALA A 35 25.36 -9.53 18.88
N LEU A 36 25.48 -8.33 19.47
CA LEU A 36 24.36 -7.52 19.92
C LEU A 36 23.43 -7.16 18.75
N LEU A 37 23.99 -6.59 17.67
CA LEU A 37 23.22 -6.14 16.51
C LEU A 37 22.59 -7.33 15.77
N SER A 38 23.32 -8.43 15.58
CA SER A 38 22.77 -9.64 14.96
C SER A 38 21.59 -10.20 15.76
N THR A 39 21.75 -10.33 17.08
CA THR A 39 20.68 -10.82 17.98
C THR A 39 19.48 -9.88 18.00
N ALA A 40 19.72 -8.57 18.00
CA ALA A 40 18.66 -7.57 17.93
C ALA A 40 17.88 -7.70 16.61
N LYS A 41 18.60 -7.81 15.48
CA LYS A 41 18.01 -8.04 14.16
C LYS A 41 17.06 -9.24 14.19
N ASP A 42 17.57 -10.41 14.56
CA ASP A 42 16.79 -11.65 14.50
C ASP A 42 15.53 -11.60 15.38
N LYS A 43 15.62 -10.96 16.56
CA LYS A 43 14.46 -10.75 17.44
C LYS A 43 13.43 -9.80 16.84
N ILE A 44 13.86 -8.73 16.18
CA ILE A 44 12.96 -7.78 15.51
C ILE A 44 12.23 -8.49 14.37
N TYR A 45 12.97 -9.16 13.49
CA TYR A 45 12.40 -9.89 12.36
C TYR A 45 11.39 -10.95 12.83
N SER A 46 11.73 -11.74 13.86
CA SER A 46 10.82 -12.73 14.44
C SER A 46 9.50 -12.12 14.94
N VAL A 47 9.51 -10.90 15.47
CA VAL A 47 8.29 -10.20 15.88
C VAL A 47 7.50 -9.74 14.66
N ILE A 48 8.14 -9.19 13.63
CA ILE A 48 7.46 -8.77 12.40
C ILE A 48 6.79 -9.97 11.71
N ASP A 49 7.51 -11.08 11.58
CA ASP A 49 6.99 -12.31 10.97
C ASP A 49 5.76 -12.85 11.71
N ARG A 50 5.75 -12.76 13.04
CA ARG A 50 4.61 -13.21 13.85
C ARG A 50 3.39 -12.30 13.70
N TYR A 51 3.59 -11.01 13.44
CA TYR A 51 2.54 -9.98 13.50
C TYR A 51 2.36 -9.21 12.18
N GLN A 52 2.54 -9.88 11.04
CA GLN A 52 2.43 -9.29 9.69
C GLN A 52 1.08 -8.62 9.37
N ARG A 53 0.01 -8.87 10.16
CA ARG A 53 -1.33 -8.29 9.97
C ARG A 53 -1.73 -7.29 11.06
N ASP A 54 -0.85 -7.03 12.03
CA ASP A 54 -1.10 -6.06 13.08
C ASP A 54 -0.43 -4.73 12.76
N MET A 55 -1.20 -3.83 12.15
CA MET A 55 -0.73 -2.49 11.77
C MET A 55 -0.12 -1.70 12.95
N THR A 56 -0.55 -1.97 14.19
CA THR A 56 -0.01 -1.27 15.36
C THR A 56 1.40 -1.75 15.71
N ILE A 57 1.65 -3.07 15.64
CA ILE A 57 2.99 -3.65 15.85
C ILE A 57 3.93 -3.26 14.70
N LEU A 58 3.42 -3.26 13.47
CA LEU A 58 4.16 -2.83 12.29
C LEU A 58 4.58 -1.36 12.40
N ALA A 59 3.64 -0.45 12.69
CA ALA A 59 3.95 0.96 12.87
C ALA A 59 4.90 1.19 14.06
N PHE A 60 4.72 0.47 15.17
CA PHE A 60 5.64 0.53 16.31
C PHE A 60 7.08 0.21 15.90
N TRP A 61 7.31 -0.87 15.16
CA TRP A 61 8.65 -1.26 14.74
C TRP A 61 9.19 -0.41 13.59
N MET A 62 8.35 0.06 12.67
CA MET A 62 8.75 1.04 11.66
C MET A 62 9.31 2.31 12.31
N SER A 63 8.64 2.83 13.35
CA SER A 63 9.09 4.00 14.12
C SER A 63 10.45 3.74 14.79
N ASN A 64 10.58 2.61 15.48
CA ASN A 64 11.82 2.24 16.17
C ASN A 64 12.98 1.98 15.20
N ALA A 65 12.75 1.29 14.09
CA ALA A 65 13.78 1.02 13.08
C ALA A 65 14.24 2.30 12.39
N THR A 66 13.31 3.20 12.04
CA THR A 66 13.64 4.51 11.44
C THR A 66 14.48 5.36 12.40
N LEU A 67 14.11 5.41 13.68
CA LEU A 67 14.87 6.15 14.69
C LEU A 67 16.24 5.52 14.99
N LEU A 68 16.32 4.19 15.06
CA LEU A 68 17.58 3.48 15.25
C LEU A 68 18.54 3.74 14.08
N LEU A 69 18.03 3.69 12.84
CA LEU A 69 18.80 4.03 11.65
C LEU A 69 19.31 5.47 11.69
N HIS A 70 18.48 6.42 12.14
CA HIS A 70 18.91 7.81 12.37
C HIS A 70 20.08 7.89 13.36
N TYR A 71 19.97 7.24 14.52
CA TYR A 71 21.03 7.29 15.54
C TYR A 71 22.36 6.71 15.06
N LEU A 72 22.30 5.55 14.38
CA LEU A 72 23.51 4.92 13.83
C LEU A 72 24.19 5.79 12.78
N LYS A 73 23.42 6.50 11.96
CA LYS A 73 23.95 7.44 10.95
C LYS A 73 24.46 8.75 11.53
N LYS A 74 23.93 9.18 12.68
CA LYS A 74 24.33 10.44 13.34
C LYS A 74 25.63 10.28 14.13
N ASP A 75 25.90 9.10 14.67
CA ASP A 75 27.08 8.83 15.48
C ASP A 75 28.32 8.59 14.59
N ALA A 76 29.38 9.38 14.81
CA ALA A 76 30.56 9.43 13.93
C ALA A 76 31.38 8.12 13.92
N GLY A 77 31.36 7.33 14.99
CA GLY A 77 32.05 6.04 15.02
C GLY A 77 31.17 4.93 14.47
N LEU A 78 29.90 4.88 14.91
CA LEU A 78 28.99 3.80 14.53
C LEU A 78 28.59 3.83 13.05
N VAL A 79 28.56 4.99 12.39
CA VAL A 79 28.10 5.11 11.00
C VAL A 79 28.89 4.23 10.04
N GLU A 80 30.22 4.12 10.23
CA GLU A 80 31.08 3.33 9.36
C GLU A 80 31.05 1.84 9.70
N VAL A 81 31.03 1.50 10.99
CA VAL A 81 31.13 0.10 11.43
C VAL A 81 29.80 -0.66 11.40
N THR A 82 28.66 0.04 11.30
CA THR A 82 27.32 -0.58 11.30
C THR A 82 26.63 -0.58 9.95
N THR A 83 27.33 -0.29 8.85
CA THR A 83 26.76 -0.19 7.49
C THR A 83 25.90 -1.38 7.07
N ALA A 84 26.34 -2.61 7.35
CA ALA A 84 25.57 -3.82 7.05
C ALA A 84 24.25 -3.88 7.83
N PHE A 85 24.26 -3.53 9.11
CA PHE A 85 23.05 -3.47 9.94
C PHE A 85 22.13 -2.31 9.53
N GLN A 86 22.68 -1.17 9.12
CA GLN A 86 21.91 -0.04 8.59
C GLN A 86 21.15 -0.43 7.31
N LEU A 87 21.79 -1.19 6.40
CA LEU A 87 21.13 -1.72 5.20
C LEU A 87 19.97 -2.65 5.57
N GLN A 88 20.20 -3.58 6.50
CA GLN A 88 19.15 -4.50 6.97
C GLN A 88 17.97 -3.75 7.61
N MET A 89 18.22 -2.72 8.41
CA MET A 89 17.14 -1.89 8.98
C MET A 89 16.39 -1.11 7.88
N ALA A 90 17.08 -0.64 6.85
CA ALA A 90 16.43 0.01 5.70
C ALA A 90 15.51 -0.96 4.93
N GLU A 91 15.98 -2.17 4.66
CA GLU A 91 15.19 -3.24 4.03
C GLU A 91 13.98 -3.61 4.89
N LEU A 92 14.16 -3.76 6.19
CA LEU A 92 13.07 -4.04 7.13
C LEU A 92 12.02 -2.92 7.13
N ILE A 93 12.43 -1.65 7.11
CA ILE A 93 11.48 -0.52 7.04
C ILE A 93 10.66 -0.60 5.75
N HIS A 94 11.29 -0.95 4.62
CA HIS A 94 10.59 -1.12 3.35
C HIS A 94 9.64 -2.34 3.36
N GLU A 95 10.03 -3.45 3.97
CA GLU A 95 9.16 -4.62 4.14
C GLU A 95 7.93 -4.27 5.00
N ILE A 96 8.12 -3.58 6.12
CA ILE A 96 7.03 -3.12 6.98
C ILE A 96 6.13 -2.14 6.22
N TYR A 97 6.67 -1.25 5.38
CA TYR A 97 5.90 -0.37 4.50
C TYR A 97 4.94 -1.18 3.62
N ILE A 98 5.44 -2.22 2.95
CA ILE A 98 4.61 -3.11 2.11
C ILE A 98 3.53 -3.81 2.95
N LEU A 99 3.86 -4.30 4.14
CA LEU A 99 2.89 -4.97 5.02
C LEU A 99 1.77 -4.04 5.48
N VAL A 100 2.10 -2.80 5.85
CA VAL A 100 1.12 -1.78 6.25
C VAL A 100 0.17 -1.44 5.10
N VAL A 101 0.72 -1.21 3.90
CA VAL A 101 -0.08 -0.95 2.69
C VAL A 101 -1.03 -2.11 2.43
N ARG A 102 -0.51 -3.35 2.37
CA ARG A 102 -1.32 -4.55 2.09
C ARG A 102 -2.42 -4.80 3.13
N ASP A 103 -2.16 -4.50 4.41
CA ASP A 103 -3.20 -4.63 5.43
C ASP A 103 -4.31 -3.59 5.25
N ALA A 104 -3.97 -2.34 4.95
CA ALA A 104 -4.93 -1.28 4.68
C ALA A 104 -5.77 -1.57 3.41
N GLU A 105 -5.12 -1.97 2.31
CA GLU A 105 -5.79 -2.40 1.07
C GLU A 105 -6.80 -3.51 1.35
N ARG A 106 -6.38 -4.59 2.05
CA ARG A 106 -7.27 -5.71 2.41
C ARG A 106 -8.49 -5.27 3.21
N ARG A 107 -8.36 -4.31 4.13
CA ARG A 107 -9.49 -3.80 4.93
C ARG A 107 -10.44 -2.97 4.08
N MET A 108 -9.89 -2.12 3.21
CA MET A 108 -10.66 -1.27 2.30
C MET A 108 -11.40 -2.08 1.23
N ASP A 109 -10.75 -3.10 0.69
CA ASP A 109 -11.28 -3.95 -0.37
C ASP A 109 -12.63 -4.60 0.00
N LYS A 110 -12.75 -5.07 1.24
CA LYS A 110 -13.96 -5.69 1.79
C LYS A 110 -15.23 -4.83 1.67
N VAL A 111 -15.07 -3.51 1.69
CA VAL A 111 -16.19 -2.55 1.67
C VAL A 111 -16.22 -1.71 0.40
N LEU A 112 -15.17 -1.76 -0.43
CA LEU A 112 -14.98 -0.87 -1.57
C LEU A 112 -16.15 -0.88 -2.56
N GLY A 113 -16.61 -2.06 -2.97
CA GLY A 113 -17.72 -2.19 -3.94
C GLY A 113 -19.01 -1.55 -3.41
N ALA A 114 -19.42 -1.95 -2.20
CA ALA A 114 -20.61 -1.44 -1.56
C ALA A 114 -20.51 0.08 -1.26
N ALA A 115 -19.35 0.56 -0.83
CA ALA A 115 -19.13 1.95 -0.44
C ALA A 115 -19.03 2.91 -1.64
N MET A 116 -18.31 2.52 -2.68
CA MET A 116 -17.95 3.43 -3.78
C MET A 116 -18.82 3.24 -5.02
N LEU A 117 -19.24 2.01 -5.32
CA LEU A 117 -19.95 1.68 -6.56
C LEU A 117 -21.47 1.54 -6.37
N ASP A 118 -21.88 0.89 -5.29
CA ASP A 118 -23.30 0.59 -5.06
C ASP A 118 -24.00 1.64 -4.17
N HIS A 119 -23.26 2.44 -3.39
CA HIS A 119 -23.85 3.43 -2.47
C HIS A 119 -24.58 4.56 -3.21
N GLU A 120 -25.88 4.67 -2.98
CA GLU A 120 -26.78 5.63 -3.66
C GLU A 120 -26.94 6.93 -2.86
N THR A 121 -26.32 8.00 -3.35
CA THR A 121 -26.41 9.35 -2.76
C THR A 121 -27.67 10.10 -3.18
N ILE A 122 -28.20 9.83 -4.38
CA ILE A 122 -29.35 10.53 -4.96
C ILE A 122 -30.57 9.60 -4.93
N PRO A 123 -31.63 9.91 -4.17
CA PRO A 123 -32.86 9.11 -4.17
C PRO A 123 -33.64 9.29 -5.49
N GLY A 124 -34.20 8.21 -6.04
CA GLY A 124 -35.06 8.25 -7.24
C GLY A 124 -34.42 7.70 -8.52
N PHE A 125 -33.26 7.06 -8.43
CA PHE A 125 -32.63 6.35 -9.57
C PHE A 125 -33.17 4.93 -9.79
N GLU A 126 -34.12 4.47 -8.97
CA GLU A 126 -34.75 3.15 -9.09
C GLU A 126 -35.62 3.03 -10.36
N ASP A 127 -36.10 4.16 -10.91
CA ASP A 127 -37.01 4.23 -12.05
C ASP A 127 -36.31 4.40 -13.42
N ILE A 128 -34.98 4.25 -13.47
CA ILE A 128 -34.23 4.44 -14.72
C ILE A 128 -34.45 3.24 -15.63
N HIS A 129 -35.03 3.52 -16.79
CA HIS A 129 -35.21 2.55 -17.85
C HIS A 129 -34.02 2.57 -18.80
N PHE A 130 -33.52 1.38 -19.13
CA PHE A 130 -32.47 1.19 -20.13
C PHE A 130 -33.09 0.84 -21.48
N GLN A 131 -32.43 1.26 -22.55
CA GLN A 131 -32.80 0.87 -23.90
C GLN A 131 -32.63 -0.64 -24.06
N ASN A 132 -33.54 -1.25 -24.84
CA ASN A 132 -33.52 -2.69 -25.16
C ASN A 132 -33.75 -3.65 -23.98
N GLU A 133 -34.13 -3.16 -22.79
CA GLU A 133 -34.60 -4.01 -21.68
C GLU A 133 -36.13 -4.17 -21.74
N TRP A 134 -36.59 -5.39 -22.01
CA TRP A 134 -38.01 -5.75 -22.09
C TRP A 134 -38.65 -5.75 -20.70
N ASN A 135 -39.47 -4.72 -20.40
CA ASN A 135 -40.11 -4.48 -19.10
C ASN A 135 -41.11 -5.57 -18.64
N PHE A 136 -41.37 -6.61 -19.44
CA PHE A 136 -42.42 -7.61 -19.19
C PHE A 136 -42.08 -8.62 -18.09
N LEU A 137 -40.80 -8.74 -17.69
CA LEU A 137 -40.37 -9.64 -16.61
C LEU A 137 -40.08 -8.95 -15.26
N ARG A 138 -40.15 -7.61 -15.18
CA ARG A 138 -40.00 -6.93 -13.88
C ARG A 138 -41.35 -6.86 -13.17
N LYS A 139 -41.49 -7.61 -12.07
CA LYS A 139 -42.52 -7.34 -11.06
C LYS A 139 -42.39 -5.87 -10.67
N LYS A 140 -43.44 -5.06 -10.94
CA LYS A 140 -43.55 -3.70 -10.41
C LYS A 140 -43.42 -3.77 -8.89
N SER A 141 -42.25 -3.48 -8.34
CA SER A 141 -42.19 -3.00 -6.96
C SER A 141 -42.90 -1.68 -6.99
N THR A 142 -44.12 -1.64 -6.46
CA THR A 142 -44.83 -0.40 -6.18
C THR A 142 -44.03 0.34 -5.11
N VAL A 143 -43.02 1.08 -5.54
CA VAL A 143 -42.37 2.09 -4.71
C VAL A 143 -43.46 3.13 -4.48
N LYS A 144 -44.07 3.13 -3.29
CA LYS A 144 -44.95 4.21 -2.89
C LYS A 144 -44.12 5.48 -2.99
N GLU A 145 -44.49 6.41 -3.87
CA GLU A 145 -43.93 7.76 -3.89
C GLU A 145 -43.91 8.26 -2.45
N GLU A 146 -42.71 8.45 -1.90
CA GLU A 146 -42.61 8.97 -0.56
C GLU A 146 -43.17 10.40 -0.59
N PRO A 147 -44.13 10.74 0.29
CA PRO A 147 -44.67 12.09 0.38
C PRO A 147 -43.52 13.11 0.41
N ILE A 148 -43.69 14.25 -0.25
CA ILE A 148 -42.67 15.32 -0.33
C ILE A 148 -42.14 15.68 1.08
N GLU A 149 -42.98 15.59 2.11
CA GLU A 149 -42.63 15.78 3.52
C GLU A 149 -41.61 14.77 4.08
N LYS A 150 -41.52 13.55 3.56
CA LYS A 150 -40.51 12.55 3.95
C LYS A 150 -39.17 12.76 3.27
N ARG A 151 -39.14 13.44 2.11
CA ARG A 151 -37.91 13.80 1.38
C ARG A 151 -37.00 14.72 2.21
N PHE A 152 -37.59 15.55 3.08
CA PHE A 152 -36.88 16.46 3.99
C PHE A 152 -36.62 15.86 5.39
N ARG A 153 -37.08 14.63 5.65
CA ARG A 153 -36.78 13.99 6.94
C ARG A 153 -35.34 13.49 6.95
N PRO A 154 -34.68 13.54 8.10
CA PRO A 154 -33.37 12.93 8.25
C PRO A 154 -33.41 11.46 7.79
N PRO A 155 -32.36 10.94 7.14
CA PRO A 155 -32.34 9.55 6.67
C PRO A 155 -32.60 8.59 7.83
N SER A 156 -33.38 7.54 7.59
CA SER A 156 -33.75 6.56 8.61
C SER A 156 -32.50 5.89 9.23
N PRO A 157 -32.55 5.42 10.48
CA PRO A 157 -31.41 4.76 11.12
C PRO A 157 -30.82 3.62 10.29
N LYS A 158 -31.67 2.83 9.62
CA LYS A 158 -31.25 1.75 8.70
C LYS A 158 -30.51 2.28 7.48
N ARG A 159 -30.93 3.43 6.93
CA ARG A 159 -30.28 4.07 5.78
C ARG A 159 -28.94 4.72 6.18
N ARG A 160 -28.83 5.23 7.41
CA ARG A 160 -27.56 5.75 7.97
C ARG A 160 -26.53 4.65 8.25
N ALA A 161 -26.98 3.44 8.54
CA ALA A 161 -26.12 2.29 8.83
C ALA A 161 -25.62 1.57 7.56
N GLN A 162 -26.04 2.00 6.36
CA GLN A 162 -25.54 1.42 5.12
C GLN A 162 -24.07 1.75 4.90
N VAL A 163 -23.35 0.81 4.28
CA VAL A 163 -21.98 1.05 3.81
C VAL A 163 -22.00 2.24 2.84
N SER A 164 -21.08 3.16 3.05
CA SER A 164 -21.01 4.43 2.34
C SER A 164 -19.56 4.83 2.08
N PRO A 165 -19.29 5.84 1.23
CA PRO A 165 -17.93 6.36 1.01
C PRO A 165 -17.23 6.78 2.31
N ARG A 166 -17.98 7.11 3.36
CA ARG A 166 -17.43 7.42 4.69
C ARG A 166 -16.69 6.25 5.32
N ASN A 167 -17.06 5.02 5.00
CA ASN A 167 -16.34 3.84 5.48
C ASN A 167 -14.91 3.81 4.91
N MET A 168 -14.73 4.21 3.65
CA MET A 168 -13.42 4.30 3.00
C MET A 168 -12.56 5.39 3.64
N THR A 169 -13.13 6.59 3.80
CA THR A 169 -12.41 7.71 4.43
C THR A 169 -12.10 7.43 5.90
N SER A 170 -12.96 6.70 6.61
CA SER A 170 -12.69 6.25 7.98
C SER A 170 -11.51 5.29 8.06
N LEU A 171 -11.36 4.36 7.10
CA LEU A 171 -10.21 3.45 7.04
C LEU A 171 -8.91 4.18 6.68
N LEU A 172 -8.96 5.14 5.74
CA LEU A 172 -7.83 6.02 5.44
C LEU A 172 -7.42 6.84 6.68
N SER A 173 -8.38 7.47 7.36
CA SER A 173 -8.15 8.19 8.61
C SER A 173 -7.62 7.29 9.73
N SER A 174 -8.10 6.05 9.85
CA SER A 174 -7.60 5.11 10.86
C SER A 174 -6.15 4.73 10.60
N THR A 175 -5.80 4.51 9.33
CA THR A 175 -4.43 4.23 8.93
C THR A 175 -3.53 5.42 9.27
N LEU A 176 -3.93 6.62 8.87
CA LEU A 176 -3.21 7.86 9.16
C LEU A 176 -3.05 8.10 10.67
N PHE A 177 -4.09 7.86 11.45
CA PHE A 177 -4.08 7.96 12.90
C PHE A 177 -3.05 7.01 13.54
N VAL A 178 -2.97 5.75 13.08
CA VAL A 178 -1.97 4.79 13.59
C VAL A 178 -0.55 5.27 13.25
N LEU A 179 -0.32 5.75 12.02
CA LEU A 179 0.98 6.29 11.63
C LEU A 179 1.39 7.50 12.49
N ASP A 180 0.43 8.39 12.81
CA ASP A 180 0.67 9.55 13.68
C ASP A 180 0.91 9.14 15.14
N LEU A 181 0.13 8.20 15.65
CA LEU A 181 0.28 7.69 17.01
C LEU A 181 1.68 7.11 17.23
N TYR A 182 2.22 6.42 16.21
CA TYR A 182 3.57 5.88 16.23
C TYR A 182 4.64 6.86 15.68
N ASP A 183 4.29 8.12 15.42
CA ASP A 183 5.23 9.18 15.03
C ASP A 183 6.10 8.76 13.84
N ILE A 184 5.45 8.13 12.85
CA ILE A 184 6.07 7.69 11.61
C ILE A 184 6.48 8.91 10.80
N HIS A 185 7.69 8.87 10.23
CA HIS A 185 8.23 9.98 9.46
C HIS A 185 7.27 10.40 8.33
N SER A 186 7.06 11.71 8.19
CA SER A 186 6.08 12.30 7.27
C SER A 186 6.24 11.83 5.82
N VAL A 187 7.47 11.71 5.34
CA VAL A 187 7.83 11.12 4.03
C VAL A 187 7.24 9.72 3.83
N ILE A 188 7.42 8.83 4.80
CA ILE A 188 6.89 7.45 4.72
C ILE A 188 5.35 7.50 4.77
N THR A 189 4.79 8.30 5.66
CA THR A 189 3.34 8.48 5.80
C THR A 189 2.70 8.95 4.49
N SER A 190 3.25 9.98 3.85
CA SER A 190 2.73 10.49 2.56
C SER A 190 2.82 9.44 1.46
N GLN A 191 3.93 8.68 1.39
CA GLN A 191 4.08 7.59 0.42
C GLN A 191 3.11 6.43 0.66
N ILE A 192 2.79 6.09 1.91
CA ILE A 192 1.75 5.09 2.24
C ILE A 192 0.39 5.58 1.73
N ILE A 193 0.01 6.81 2.05
CA ILE A 193 -1.29 7.36 1.62
C ILE A 193 -1.38 7.48 0.10
N ALA A 194 -0.31 7.91 -0.57
CA ALA A 194 -0.26 7.97 -2.04
C ALA A 194 -0.44 6.58 -2.68
N GLN A 195 0.22 5.55 -2.14
CA GLN A 195 0.06 4.17 -2.58
C GLN A 195 -1.38 3.67 -2.42
N LEU A 196 -2.02 3.96 -1.28
CA LEU A 196 -3.43 3.59 -1.05
C LEU A 196 -4.39 4.29 -2.01
N LEU A 197 -4.15 5.57 -2.31
CA LEU A 197 -4.95 6.33 -3.29
C LEU A 197 -4.75 5.80 -4.72
N PHE A 198 -3.52 5.41 -5.07
CA PHE A 198 -3.22 4.71 -6.33
C PHE A 198 -3.99 3.40 -6.45
N TRP A 199 -3.91 2.54 -5.43
CA TRP A 199 -4.62 1.26 -5.41
C TRP A 199 -6.14 1.48 -5.50
N LEU A 200 -6.71 2.41 -4.72
CA LEU A 200 -8.13 2.75 -4.77
C LEU A 200 -8.56 3.21 -6.16
N GLY A 201 -7.80 4.11 -6.78
CA GLY A 201 -8.09 4.61 -8.12
C GLY A 201 -8.10 3.48 -9.16
N ALA A 202 -7.07 2.63 -9.15
CA ALA A 202 -6.97 1.49 -10.06
C ALA A 202 -8.11 0.48 -9.85
N GLU A 203 -8.44 0.16 -8.60
CA GLU A 203 -9.46 -0.85 -8.28
C GLU A 203 -10.88 -0.36 -8.61
N ILE A 204 -11.20 0.91 -8.30
CA ILE A 204 -12.47 1.51 -8.70
C ILE A 204 -12.59 1.54 -10.22
N PHE A 205 -11.53 1.97 -10.92
CA PHE A 205 -11.49 2.00 -12.37
C PHE A 205 -11.76 0.61 -12.97
N ASN A 206 -11.04 -0.42 -12.48
CA ASN A 206 -11.15 -1.78 -12.97
C ASN A 206 -12.55 -2.36 -12.76
N ARG A 207 -13.16 -2.13 -11.59
CA ARG A 207 -14.53 -2.60 -11.30
C ARG A 207 -15.58 -1.94 -12.18
N ILE A 208 -15.41 -0.66 -12.52
CA ILE A 208 -16.30 0.03 -13.47
C ILE A 208 -16.14 -0.57 -14.87
N MET A 209 -14.90 -0.73 -15.34
CA MET A 209 -14.60 -1.21 -16.69
C MET A 209 -14.99 -2.69 -16.90
N SER A 210 -14.92 -3.50 -15.85
CA SER A 210 -15.20 -4.94 -15.92
C SER A 210 -16.69 -5.26 -15.78
N ASN A 211 -17.52 -4.32 -15.29
CA ASN A 211 -18.93 -4.58 -15.04
C ASN A 211 -19.83 -3.54 -15.71
N LYS A 212 -20.49 -3.96 -16.81
CA LYS A 212 -21.45 -3.15 -17.57
C LYS A 212 -22.56 -2.53 -16.73
N ARG A 213 -22.87 -3.06 -15.54
CA ARG A 213 -23.84 -2.45 -14.60
C ARG A 213 -23.46 -1.02 -14.23
N TYR A 214 -22.17 -0.71 -14.15
CA TYR A 214 -21.65 0.61 -13.78
C TYR A 214 -21.42 1.54 -14.98
N LEU A 215 -21.48 1.01 -16.21
CA LEU A 215 -21.32 1.77 -17.45
C LEU A 215 -22.66 2.38 -17.90
N ALA A 216 -23.16 3.35 -17.15
CA ALA A 216 -24.37 4.13 -17.45
C ALA A 216 -24.20 5.56 -16.92
N ARG A 217 -24.84 6.56 -17.54
CA ARG A 217 -24.72 7.98 -17.16
C ARG A 217 -25.04 8.18 -15.68
N THR A 218 -26.17 7.67 -15.22
CA THR A 218 -26.62 7.88 -13.85
C THR A 218 -25.72 7.17 -12.85
N LYS A 219 -25.27 5.95 -13.15
CA LYS A 219 -24.28 5.27 -12.31
C LYS A 219 -22.96 6.02 -12.28
N ALA A 220 -22.53 6.61 -13.40
CA ALA A 220 -21.34 7.44 -13.43
C ALA A 220 -21.48 8.71 -12.57
N MET A 221 -22.63 9.38 -12.59
CA MET A 221 -22.92 10.53 -11.70
C MET A 221 -22.89 10.12 -10.22
N GLN A 222 -23.52 8.99 -9.87
CA GLN A 222 -23.55 8.45 -8.52
C GLN A 222 -22.13 8.16 -8.01
N ILE A 223 -21.35 7.40 -8.79
CA ILE A 223 -19.97 7.04 -8.43
C ILE A 223 -19.10 8.31 -8.35
N ARG A 224 -19.30 9.30 -9.23
CA ARG A 224 -18.56 10.57 -9.18
C ARG A 224 -18.76 11.31 -7.87
N MET A 225 -19.99 11.33 -7.35
CA MET A 225 -20.33 11.90 -6.04
C MET A 225 -19.69 11.11 -4.89
N ASN A 226 -19.55 9.79 -5.03
CA ASN A 226 -18.84 8.97 -4.04
C ASN A 226 -17.33 9.26 -4.06
N VAL A 227 -16.73 9.37 -5.26
CA VAL A 227 -15.30 9.69 -5.45
C VAL A 227 -14.96 11.08 -4.91
N SER A 228 -15.86 12.07 -5.00
CA SER A 228 -15.59 13.40 -4.42
C SER A 228 -15.42 13.38 -2.90
N ILE A 229 -16.02 12.41 -2.20
CA ILE A 229 -15.78 12.23 -0.76
C ILE A 229 -14.33 11.83 -0.47
N LEU A 230 -13.67 11.08 -1.36
CA LEU A 230 -12.25 10.78 -1.25
C LEU A 230 -11.39 12.01 -1.55
N GLU A 231 -11.75 12.78 -2.58
CA GLU A 231 -11.07 14.03 -2.95
C GLU A 231 -11.14 15.07 -1.81
N ASP A 232 -12.31 15.20 -1.18
CA ASP A 232 -12.53 16.09 -0.03
C ASP A 232 -11.78 15.61 1.21
N TRP A 233 -11.75 14.30 1.46
CA TRP A 233 -10.96 13.74 2.55
C TRP A 233 -9.47 14.06 2.38
N ALA A 234 -8.93 13.93 1.17
CA ALA A 234 -7.55 14.28 0.86
C ALA A 234 -7.28 15.76 1.11
N ARG A 235 -8.23 16.64 0.78
CA ARG A 235 -8.16 18.10 1.05
C ARG A 235 -8.12 18.43 2.54
N VAL A 236 -8.99 17.80 3.33
CA VAL A 236 -9.05 18.02 4.79
C VAL A 236 -7.81 17.48 5.50
N ASN A 237 -7.25 16.38 5.00
CA ASN A 237 -6.07 15.73 5.57
C ASN A 237 -4.79 16.08 4.81
N ASN A 238 -4.74 17.22 4.11
CA ASN A 238 -3.59 17.56 3.28
C ASN A 238 -2.33 17.76 4.13
N ARG A 239 -1.24 17.12 3.73
CA ARG A 239 0.06 17.19 4.42
C ARG A 239 1.17 17.38 3.40
N HIS A 240 2.16 18.20 3.78
CA HIS A 240 3.41 18.32 3.05
C HIS A 240 4.43 17.36 3.68
N PRO A 241 4.99 16.40 2.92
CA PRO A 241 6.08 15.58 3.43
C PRO A 241 7.31 16.45 3.71
N GLU A 242 7.96 16.25 4.86
CA GLU A 242 9.21 16.94 5.24
C GLU A 242 10.41 16.28 4.55
N HIS A 243 10.42 16.30 3.21
CA HIS A 243 11.52 15.78 2.40
C HIS A 243 12.36 16.92 1.80
N TYR A 244 13.67 16.85 1.96
CA TYR A 244 14.62 17.90 1.60
C TYR A 244 15.73 17.31 0.74
N GLU A 245 15.80 17.73 -0.53
CA GLU A 245 16.86 17.33 -1.45
C GLU A 245 17.82 18.47 -1.76
N SER A 246 19.06 18.11 -2.11
CA SER A 246 20.04 19.02 -2.71
C SER A 246 20.32 20.30 -1.92
N GLY A 247 20.25 20.24 -0.58
CA GLY A 247 20.49 21.41 0.27
C GLY A 247 19.36 22.44 0.29
N SER A 248 18.19 22.11 -0.29
CA SER A 248 17.01 22.96 -0.20
C SER A 248 16.51 23.08 1.24
N MET A 249 16.13 24.29 1.63
CA MET A 249 15.44 24.56 2.90
C MET A 249 13.90 24.44 2.77
N THR A 250 13.39 24.26 1.55
CA THR A 250 11.97 24.01 1.30
C THR A 250 11.73 22.51 1.14
N SER A 251 10.67 22.02 1.79
CA SER A 251 10.27 20.63 1.66
C SER A 251 9.70 20.37 0.27
N ILE A 252 10.28 19.43 -0.46
CA ILE A 252 9.83 18.96 -1.76
C ILE A 252 9.10 17.64 -1.54
N GLY A 253 8.02 17.42 -2.26
CA GLY A 253 7.36 16.13 -2.26
C GLY A 253 5.87 16.27 -2.51
N GLU A 254 5.29 15.14 -2.84
CA GLU A 254 3.88 15.07 -3.19
C GLU A 254 2.98 15.22 -1.96
N THR A 255 2.03 16.15 -2.05
CA THR A 255 1.00 16.29 -1.04
C THR A 255 -0.08 15.23 -1.20
N ILE A 256 -0.83 14.96 -0.12
CA ILE A 256 -1.95 14.02 -0.16
C ILE A 256 -3.01 14.46 -1.19
N VAL A 257 -3.25 15.76 -1.33
CA VAL A 257 -4.19 16.29 -2.34
C VAL A 257 -3.69 16.06 -3.75
N ASP A 258 -2.40 16.27 -4.01
CA ASP A 258 -1.82 16.07 -5.34
C ASP A 258 -1.80 14.59 -5.72
N ALA A 259 -1.48 13.72 -4.77
CA ALA A 259 -1.60 12.27 -4.92
C ALA A 259 -3.02 11.87 -5.28
N ALA A 260 -4.03 12.35 -4.52
CA ALA A 260 -5.43 12.05 -4.78
C ALA A 260 -5.86 12.54 -6.17
N ARG A 261 -5.49 13.78 -6.54
CA ARG A 261 -5.79 14.35 -7.85
C ARG A 261 -5.23 13.48 -8.98
N ARG A 262 -3.98 13.05 -8.90
CA ARG A 262 -3.35 12.25 -9.96
C ARG A 262 -3.92 10.83 -10.02
N HIS A 263 -4.03 10.18 -8.88
CA HIS A 263 -4.35 8.76 -8.83
C HIS A 263 -5.84 8.47 -9.00
N LEU A 264 -6.72 9.42 -8.65
CA LEU A 264 -8.15 9.34 -8.95
C LEU A 264 -8.50 9.91 -10.33
N ALA A 265 -7.60 10.65 -11.00
CA ALA A 265 -7.88 11.25 -12.31
C ALA A 265 -8.40 10.25 -13.35
N PRO A 266 -7.87 9.03 -13.50
CA PRO A 266 -8.40 8.10 -14.50
C PRO A 266 -9.85 7.69 -14.23
N VAL A 267 -10.21 7.49 -12.95
CA VAL A 267 -11.61 7.22 -12.54
C VAL A 267 -12.48 8.42 -12.85
N VAL A 268 -12.06 9.63 -12.44
CA VAL A 268 -12.80 10.87 -12.68
C VAL A 268 -13.05 11.09 -14.18
N GLN A 269 -12.03 10.86 -15.01
CA GLN A 269 -12.12 11.00 -16.46
C GLN A 269 -13.02 9.92 -17.08
N LEU A 270 -12.94 8.67 -16.62
CA LEU A 270 -13.86 7.61 -17.07
C LEU A 270 -15.32 7.98 -16.76
N LEU A 271 -15.57 8.45 -15.54
CA LEU A 271 -16.90 8.87 -15.12
C LEU A 271 -17.38 10.09 -15.90
N GLN A 272 -16.50 11.05 -16.22
CA GLN A 272 -16.82 12.19 -17.08
C GLN A 272 -17.20 11.72 -18.48
N TRP A 273 -16.41 10.81 -19.06
CA TRP A 273 -16.70 10.22 -20.37
C TRP A 273 -18.10 9.59 -20.40
N LEU A 274 -18.38 8.68 -19.45
CA LEU A 274 -19.66 7.98 -19.33
C LEU A 274 -20.87 8.93 -19.18
N GLN A 275 -20.68 10.14 -18.66
CA GLN A 275 -21.76 11.10 -18.48
C GLN A 275 -22.10 11.86 -19.78
N CYS A 276 -21.10 12.19 -20.60
CA CYS A 276 -21.29 13.13 -21.70
C CYS A 276 -21.27 12.49 -23.09
N PHE A 277 -20.64 11.34 -23.28
CA PHE A 277 -20.33 10.88 -24.64
C PHE A 277 -21.58 10.66 -25.51
N SER A 278 -22.67 10.17 -24.92
CA SER A 278 -23.92 9.88 -25.63
C SER A 278 -24.72 11.13 -26.01
N SER A 279 -24.26 12.32 -25.60
CA SER A 279 -24.90 13.61 -25.87
C SER A 279 -24.27 14.39 -27.04
N PHE A 280 -23.11 13.97 -27.57
CA PHE A 280 -22.42 14.72 -28.62
C PHE A 280 -23.16 14.74 -29.97
N GLY A 281 -23.91 13.68 -30.30
CA GLY A 281 -24.57 13.59 -31.61
C GLY A 281 -23.57 13.75 -32.77
N GLU A 282 -23.80 14.76 -33.62
CA GLU A 282 -22.93 15.09 -34.77
C GLU A 282 -21.88 16.19 -34.45
N ASP A 283 -21.82 16.69 -33.21
CA ASP A 283 -20.87 17.73 -32.80
C ASP A 283 -19.46 17.17 -32.61
N HIS A 284 -18.70 17.14 -33.70
CA HIS A 284 -17.32 16.66 -33.71
C HIS A 284 -16.38 17.54 -32.88
N GLN A 285 -16.61 18.85 -32.82
CA GLN A 285 -15.74 19.77 -32.11
C GLN A 285 -15.87 19.57 -30.59
N ALA A 286 -17.09 19.40 -30.08
CA ALA A 286 -17.33 19.09 -28.67
C ALA A 286 -16.72 17.73 -28.26
N LEU A 287 -16.80 16.72 -29.14
CA LEU A 287 -16.16 15.42 -28.92
C LEU A 287 -14.64 15.56 -28.78
N VAL A 288 -13.98 16.21 -29.75
CA VAL A 288 -12.52 16.39 -29.74
C VAL A 288 -12.08 17.21 -28.53
N GLY A 289 -12.78 18.31 -28.24
CA GLY A 289 -12.49 19.15 -27.07
C GLY A 289 -12.63 18.38 -25.75
N THR A 290 -13.61 17.49 -25.64
CA THR A 290 -13.76 16.64 -24.45
C THR A 290 -12.63 15.62 -24.36
N LEU A 291 -12.29 14.93 -25.46
CA LEU A 291 -11.21 13.93 -25.45
C LEU A 291 -9.85 14.51 -25.06
N GLN A 292 -9.58 15.78 -25.41
CA GLN A 292 -8.39 16.51 -24.96
C GLN A 292 -8.33 16.70 -23.44
N GLN A 293 -9.49 16.74 -22.77
CA GLN A 293 -9.59 16.83 -21.30
C GLN A 293 -9.51 15.47 -20.60
N LEU A 294 -9.43 14.37 -21.36
CA LEU A 294 -9.37 13.00 -20.83
C LEU A 294 -8.01 12.31 -21.11
N PRO A 295 -6.85 12.94 -20.81
CA PRO A 295 -5.53 12.41 -21.19
C PRO A 295 -5.13 11.12 -20.47
N GLN A 296 -5.81 10.76 -19.36
CA GLN A 296 -5.53 9.56 -18.58
C GLN A 296 -6.30 8.34 -19.10
N LEU A 297 -7.16 8.50 -20.11
CA LEU A 297 -7.86 7.39 -20.77
C LEU A 297 -7.22 7.04 -22.09
N THR A 298 -6.94 5.77 -22.29
CA THR A 298 -6.50 5.27 -23.60
C THR A 298 -7.69 5.17 -24.55
N PRO A 299 -7.47 5.30 -25.87
CA PRO A 299 -8.51 5.06 -26.87
C PRO A 299 -9.18 3.67 -26.75
N GLN A 300 -8.43 2.65 -26.32
CA GLN A 300 -8.97 1.31 -26.06
C GLN A 300 -9.98 1.32 -24.90
N GLN A 301 -9.67 2.02 -23.80
CA GLN A 301 -10.58 2.16 -22.67
C GLN A 301 -11.83 2.97 -23.04
N LEU A 302 -11.66 4.07 -23.78
CA LEU A 302 -12.79 4.87 -24.29
C LEU A 302 -13.74 4.02 -25.14
N MET A 303 -13.18 3.23 -26.08
CA MET A 303 -13.94 2.34 -26.96
C MET A 303 -14.63 1.22 -26.19
N HIS A 304 -13.96 0.61 -25.22
CA HIS A 304 -14.56 -0.41 -24.36
C HIS A 304 -15.74 0.14 -23.58
N ALA A 305 -15.56 1.32 -22.96
CA ALA A 305 -16.63 1.99 -22.23
C ALA A 305 -17.86 2.25 -23.12
N VAL A 306 -17.66 2.71 -24.36
CA VAL A 306 -18.74 2.91 -25.34
C VAL A 306 -19.42 1.60 -25.73
N LYS A 307 -18.64 0.56 -26.04
CA LYS A 307 -19.16 -0.75 -26.50
C LYS A 307 -20.05 -1.42 -25.46
N HIS A 308 -19.68 -1.31 -24.18
CA HIS A 308 -20.38 -1.97 -23.07
C HIS A 308 -21.33 -1.03 -22.31
N TYR A 309 -21.51 0.20 -22.79
CA TYR A 309 -22.39 1.17 -22.18
C TYR A 309 -23.86 0.77 -22.26
N ARG A 310 -24.58 0.98 -21.16
CA ARG A 310 -26.02 0.76 -21.05
C ARG A 310 -26.74 2.09 -21.20
N ALA A 311 -27.20 2.36 -22.42
CA ALA A 311 -27.91 3.58 -22.73
C ALA A 311 -29.24 3.68 -21.99
N GLU A 312 -29.46 4.82 -21.32
CA GLU A 312 -30.73 5.16 -20.68
C GLU A 312 -31.75 5.64 -21.73
N VAL A 313 -33.04 5.50 -21.45
CA VAL A 313 -34.10 5.97 -22.36
C VAL A 313 -33.95 7.47 -22.60
N GLY A 314 -33.92 7.88 -23.88
CA GLY A 314 -33.72 9.27 -24.29
C GLY A 314 -32.28 9.61 -24.74
N GLU A 315 -31.32 8.69 -24.57
CA GLU A 315 -29.97 8.87 -25.09
C GLU A 315 -29.84 8.47 -26.57
N LYS A 316 -29.13 9.28 -27.36
CA LYS A 316 -28.96 9.04 -28.80
C LYS A 316 -27.71 8.20 -29.13
N GLY A 317 -26.79 8.06 -28.18
CA GLY A 317 -25.50 7.40 -28.40
C GLY A 317 -24.56 8.22 -29.30
N LEU A 318 -23.43 7.62 -29.71
CA LEU A 318 -22.49 8.27 -30.63
C LEU A 318 -22.94 8.13 -32.09
N SER A 319 -22.70 9.18 -32.88
CA SER A 319 -22.85 9.10 -34.33
C SER A 319 -21.84 8.15 -34.96
N LYS A 320 -22.13 7.68 -36.18
CA LYS A 320 -21.20 6.83 -36.95
C LYS A 320 -19.87 7.55 -37.22
N SER A 321 -19.92 8.86 -37.41
CA SER A 321 -18.73 9.70 -37.62
C SER A 321 -17.85 9.74 -36.36
N ALA A 322 -18.46 9.97 -35.19
CA ALA A 322 -17.77 9.95 -33.90
C ALA A 322 -17.15 8.58 -33.61
N MET A 323 -17.87 7.49 -33.88
CA MET A 323 -17.36 6.13 -33.71
C MET A 323 -16.16 5.85 -34.63
N LYS A 324 -16.23 6.27 -35.90
CA LYS A 324 -15.13 6.14 -36.85
C LYS A 324 -13.89 6.92 -36.40
N TYR A 325 -14.07 8.10 -35.81
CA TYR A 325 -12.98 8.90 -35.25
C TYR A 325 -12.28 8.18 -34.08
N LEU A 326 -13.03 7.62 -33.13
CA LEU A 326 -12.45 6.87 -32.00
C LEU A 326 -11.70 5.61 -32.45
N ILE A 327 -12.22 4.89 -33.46
CA ILE A 327 -11.52 3.75 -34.08
C ILE A 327 -10.20 4.20 -34.71
N GLY A 328 -10.19 5.36 -35.37
CA GLY A 328 -8.98 5.99 -35.89
C GLY A 328 -7.93 6.25 -34.81
N LEU A 329 -8.33 6.87 -33.70
CA LEU A 329 -7.46 7.11 -32.54
C LEU A 329 -6.92 5.80 -31.93
N GLN A 330 -7.74 4.76 -31.86
CA GLN A 330 -7.34 3.46 -31.36
C GLN A 330 -6.24 2.84 -32.23
N ARG A 331 -6.40 2.90 -33.56
CA ARG A 331 -5.42 2.40 -34.51
C ARG A 331 -4.10 3.18 -34.43
N GLU A 332 -4.17 4.50 -34.41
CA GLU A 332 -2.98 5.35 -34.30
C GLU A 332 -2.21 5.08 -32.99
N ASN A 333 -2.92 4.90 -31.88
CA ASN A 333 -2.30 4.58 -30.60
C ASN A 333 -1.61 3.21 -30.62
N ALA A 334 -2.26 2.20 -31.21
CA ALA A 334 -1.68 0.86 -31.38
C ALA A 334 -0.40 0.91 -32.25
N ASP A 335 -0.44 1.63 -33.37
CA ASP A 335 0.71 1.81 -34.27
C ASP A 335 1.87 2.51 -33.56
N ARG A 336 1.58 3.55 -32.76
CA ARG A 336 2.59 4.26 -31.95
C ARG A 336 3.23 3.34 -30.91
N LYS A 337 2.44 2.55 -30.18
CA LYS A 337 2.94 1.56 -29.22
C LYS A 337 3.80 0.48 -29.89
N ALA A 338 3.38 -0.01 -31.06
CA ALA A 338 4.12 -1.01 -31.82
C ALA A 338 5.48 -0.47 -32.30
N LYS A 339 5.54 0.78 -32.77
CA LYS A 339 6.79 1.46 -33.13
C LYS A 339 7.72 1.62 -31.93
N MET A 340 7.19 2.04 -30.77
CA MET A 340 7.98 2.15 -29.55
C MET A 340 8.55 0.80 -29.11
N ARG A 341 7.76 -0.28 -29.13
CA ARG A 341 8.25 -1.64 -28.82
C ARG A 341 9.37 -2.10 -29.74
N LYS A 342 9.33 -1.73 -31.03
CA LYS A 342 10.38 -2.05 -32.01
C LYS A 342 11.63 -1.17 -31.89
N ALA A 343 11.51 0.02 -31.30
CA ALA A 343 12.61 0.97 -31.13
C ALA A 343 13.44 0.73 -29.86
N ILE A 344 12.97 -0.11 -28.93
CA ILE A 344 13.77 -0.59 -27.80
C ILE A 344 14.72 -1.65 -28.36
N PRO A 345 16.05 -1.44 -28.37
CA PRO A 345 16.97 -2.51 -28.74
C PRO A 345 16.75 -3.65 -27.74
N SER A 346 16.38 -4.82 -28.25
CA SER A 346 16.45 -6.06 -27.48
C SER A 346 17.88 -6.21 -26.97
N SER A 347 18.10 -6.00 -25.67
CA SER A 347 19.34 -6.43 -25.02
C SER A 347 19.54 -7.89 -25.36
N PRO A 348 20.72 -8.29 -25.90
CA PRO A 348 20.98 -9.69 -26.16
C PRO A 348 20.91 -10.45 -24.83
N ASN A 349 20.26 -11.60 -24.88
CA ASN A 349 20.23 -12.60 -23.82
C ASN A 349 21.62 -12.75 -23.17
N LEU A 350 21.72 -12.52 -21.87
CA LEU A 350 22.77 -13.12 -21.04
C LEU A 350 22.36 -14.58 -20.75
N THR A 351 22.41 -15.42 -21.78
CA THR A 351 22.46 -16.88 -21.67
C THR A 351 23.43 -17.40 -22.73
N ASP A 352 24.70 -17.03 -22.60
CA ASP A 352 25.81 -17.84 -23.10
C ASP A 352 27.12 -17.31 -22.50
N VAL A 353 27.42 -17.75 -21.28
CA VAL A 353 28.81 -17.86 -20.83
C VAL A 353 29.05 -19.34 -20.64
N GLN A 354 29.73 -19.92 -21.62
CA GLN A 354 30.37 -21.22 -21.55
C GLN A 354 31.21 -21.30 -20.26
N ALA A 355 30.82 -22.19 -19.36
CA ALA A 355 31.65 -22.57 -18.23
C ALA A 355 32.88 -23.36 -18.74
N PRO A 356 34.11 -23.06 -18.29
CA PRO A 356 35.26 -23.88 -18.60
C PRO A 356 35.18 -25.21 -17.82
N SER A 357 35.43 -26.29 -18.56
CA SER A 357 35.51 -27.67 -18.12
C SER A 357 36.76 -27.96 -17.25
N THR A 358 36.59 -28.77 -16.20
CA THR A 358 37.51 -29.86 -15.73
C THR A 358 36.87 -30.61 -14.55
N PRO A 359 37.23 -31.89 -14.28
CA PRO A 359 36.25 -32.97 -14.24
C PRO A 359 36.07 -33.65 -12.88
N VAL A 360 34.90 -34.26 -12.67
CA VAL A 360 34.64 -35.22 -11.57
C VAL A 360 34.53 -36.62 -12.20
N PRO A 361 35.21 -37.66 -11.65
CA PRO A 361 35.38 -38.93 -12.32
C PRO A 361 34.09 -39.76 -12.34
N SER A 362 33.90 -40.42 -13.48
CA SER A 362 32.84 -41.36 -13.81
C SER A 362 33.04 -42.71 -13.12
N THR A 363 31.92 -43.32 -12.68
CA THR A 363 31.82 -44.79 -12.55
C THR A 363 30.61 -45.28 -13.34
N PRO A 364 30.71 -46.41 -14.05
CA PRO A 364 29.78 -46.76 -15.11
C PRO A 364 28.73 -47.77 -14.65
N SER A 365 27.48 -47.53 -15.07
CA SER A 365 26.40 -48.52 -15.03
C SER A 365 26.57 -49.54 -16.16
N LYS A 366 26.49 -50.84 -15.81
CA LYS A 366 26.21 -51.94 -16.75
C LYS A 366 24.76 -52.38 -16.57
N PRO A 367 24.07 -52.79 -17.65
CA PRO A 367 22.74 -53.40 -17.58
C PRO A 367 22.83 -54.94 -17.61
N PHE A 368 21.80 -55.60 -17.08
CA PHE A 368 21.02 -56.71 -17.67
C PHE A 368 20.61 -57.84 -16.70
N GLU A 369 19.29 -58.11 -16.72
CA GLU A 369 18.52 -59.36 -16.53
C GLU A 369 18.75 -60.36 -15.38
N GLY A 370 17.62 -60.85 -14.83
CA GLY A 370 17.50 -62.25 -14.38
C GLY A 370 16.64 -62.54 -13.15
N LYS A 371 15.34 -62.77 -13.37
CA LYS A 371 14.41 -63.75 -12.74
C LYS A 371 14.45 -64.13 -11.24
N ASP A 372 13.21 -64.17 -10.72
CA ASP A 372 12.55 -65.23 -9.92
C ASP A 372 12.45 -65.15 -8.38
N GLN A 373 11.17 -65.23 -7.94
CA GLN A 373 10.61 -65.87 -6.73
C GLN A 373 10.90 -65.20 -5.37
N SER A 374 9.97 -64.96 -4.43
CA SER A 374 8.70 -65.61 -4.10
C SER A 374 7.92 -64.84 -2.99
N LYS A 375 6.58 -65.02 -2.97
CA LYS A 375 5.59 -65.10 -1.85
C LYS A 375 5.64 -64.07 -0.69
N ALA A 376 4.59 -63.23 -0.55
CA ALA A 376 3.38 -63.38 0.31
C ALA A 376 3.66 -63.01 1.80
N THR A 377 2.92 -62.19 2.56
CA THR A 377 1.46 -62.04 2.80
C THR A 377 1.16 -60.76 3.62
N ASP A 378 -0.07 -60.23 3.44
CA ASP A 378 -1.02 -59.56 4.36
C ASP A 378 -0.59 -58.92 5.70
N GLY A 379 -1.21 -57.77 6.02
CA GLY A 379 -1.40 -57.32 7.41
C GLY A 379 -1.64 -55.82 7.59
N ILE A 380 -2.89 -55.46 7.87
CA ILE A 380 -3.40 -54.13 8.22
C ILE A 380 -2.91 -53.71 9.61
N ASP A 381 -2.47 -52.45 9.80
CA ASP A 381 -2.90 -51.60 10.92
C ASP A 381 -2.32 -50.16 10.86
N GLN A 382 -3.21 -49.19 10.99
CA GLN A 382 -2.96 -47.77 11.27
C GLN A 382 -2.93 -47.59 12.81
N PRO A 383 -2.26 -46.57 13.41
CA PRO A 383 -2.78 -45.19 13.31
C PRO A 383 -1.75 -44.03 13.33
N SER A 384 -2.19 -42.92 12.74
CA SER A 384 -1.99 -41.50 13.11
C SER A 384 -0.57 -40.93 13.33
N GLN A 385 -0.09 -40.14 12.36
CA GLN A 385 0.67 -38.92 12.64
C GLN A 385 0.29 -37.76 11.70
N VAL A 386 0.27 -36.58 12.31
CA VAL A 386 -0.19 -35.26 11.88
C VAL A 386 0.70 -34.70 10.76
N ALA A 387 0.08 -34.23 9.66
CA ALA A 387 0.74 -33.48 8.59
C ALA A 387 0.48 -31.95 8.72
N PRO A 388 1.47 -31.10 8.37
CA PRO A 388 1.39 -29.64 8.44
C PRO A 388 0.48 -29.00 7.37
N PRO A 389 0.02 -27.74 7.55
CA PRO A 389 -1.03 -27.13 6.74
C PRO A 389 -0.53 -26.69 5.36
N THR A 390 -1.31 -27.05 4.35
CA THR A 390 -1.20 -26.65 2.94
C THR A 390 -1.45 -25.14 2.77
N PRO A 391 -0.69 -24.42 1.92
CA PRO A 391 -1.05 -23.06 1.50
C PRO A 391 -2.31 -23.09 0.63
N SER A 392 -3.21 -22.14 0.91
CA SER A 392 -4.48 -21.93 0.22
C SER A 392 -4.37 -22.00 -1.30
N ALA A 393 -5.25 -22.80 -1.89
CA ALA A 393 -5.45 -22.96 -3.32
C ALA A 393 -5.55 -21.61 -4.03
N GLN A 394 -4.70 -21.44 -5.05
CA GLN A 394 -4.96 -20.53 -6.15
C GLN A 394 -6.30 -20.96 -6.77
N LEU A 395 -7.28 -20.06 -6.74
CA LEU A 395 -8.44 -20.12 -7.62
C LEU A 395 -7.89 -20.04 -9.05
N VAL A 396 -7.75 -21.19 -9.70
CA VAL A 396 -7.64 -21.26 -11.15
C VAL A 396 -8.99 -20.80 -11.69
N PRO A 397 -9.08 -19.68 -12.43
CA PRO A 397 -10.35 -19.26 -13.01
C PRO A 397 -10.83 -20.30 -14.01
N ASP A 398 -12.11 -20.64 -13.94
CA ASP A 398 -12.84 -21.47 -14.90
C ASP A 398 -12.69 -20.85 -16.31
N PRO A 399 -12.15 -21.56 -17.33
CA PRO A 399 -11.74 -20.94 -18.58
C PRO A 399 -12.89 -20.61 -19.54
N THR A 400 -14.14 -20.56 -19.10
CA THR A 400 -15.31 -20.36 -19.99
C THR A 400 -16.06 -19.05 -19.86
N GLU A 401 -15.63 -18.07 -19.06
CA GLU A 401 -16.33 -16.75 -19.00
C GLU A 401 -15.48 -15.48 -19.23
N ASP A 402 -14.13 -15.55 -19.25
CA ASP A 402 -13.26 -14.35 -19.34
C ASP A 402 -12.48 -14.21 -20.67
N ALA A 403 -12.96 -14.78 -21.76
CA ALA A 403 -12.22 -14.83 -23.03
C ALA A 403 -12.19 -13.54 -23.88
N ASP A 404 -12.64 -12.38 -23.37
CA ASP A 404 -12.92 -11.21 -24.24
C ASP A 404 -12.50 -9.84 -23.69
N ALA A 405 -11.52 -9.78 -22.77
CA ALA A 405 -10.91 -8.51 -22.35
C ALA A 405 -9.57 -8.28 -23.08
N PRO A 406 -9.50 -7.35 -24.05
CA PRO A 406 -8.24 -6.99 -24.71
C PRO A 406 -7.12 -6.61 -23.73
N GLU A 407 -5.88 -7.02 -24.04
CA GLU A 407 -4.69 -6.56 -23.32
C GLU A 407 -4.68 -5.03 -23.19
N ASN A 408 -4.45 -4.50 -21.98
CA ASN A 408 -4.30 -3.07 -21.64
C ASN A 408 -5.58 -2.24 -21.38
N ILE A 409 -6.74 -2.86 -21.12
CA ILE A 409 -7.92 -2.11 -20.69
C ILE A 409 -7.87 -1.76 -19.20
N LEU A 410 -7.45 -2.73 -18.37
CA LEU A 410 -7.42 -2.59 -16.92
C LEU A 410 -6.11 -1.97 -16.44
N MET A 411 -6.18 -1.30 -15.29
CA MET A 411 -5.04 -0.81 -14.54
C MET A 411 -4.43 -1.94 -13.71
N GLN A 412 -3.16 -1.78 -13.31
CA GLN A 412 -2.44 -2.74 -12.49
C GLN A 412 -2.44 -2.28 -11.02
N PRO A 413 -3.41 -2.69 -10.19
CA PRO A 413 -3.46 -2.29 -8.79
C PRO A 413 -2.32 -2.88 -7.95
N ALA A 414 -1.69 -3.96 -8.41
CA ALA A 414 -0.58 -4.62 -7.71
C ALA A 414 0.77 -3.90 -7.87
N LEU A 415 0.84 -2.83 -8.67
CA LEU A 415 2.05 -2.04 -8.84
C LEU A 415 2.36 -1.25 -7.55
N LEU A 416 3.59 -1.36 -7.06
CA LEU A 416 4.09 -0.47 -6.02
C LEU A 416 4.67 0.79 -6.66
N LEU A 417 4.22 1.95 -6.18
CA LEU A 417 4.83 3.23 -6.51
C LEU A 417 6.29 3.24 -6.03
N PRO A 418 7.20 3.95 -6.73
CA PRO A 418 8.54 4.17 -6.23
C PRO A 418 8.49 4.78 -4.83
N SER A 419 9.08 4.10 -3.86
CA SER A 419 9.18 4.56 -2.47
C SER A 419 10.63 4.76 -2.10
N SER A 420 10.87 5.75 -1.25
CA SER A 420 12.19 6.09 -0.74
C SER A 420 12.12 6.32 0.76
N LEU A 421 13.17 5.89 1.47
CA LEU A 421 13.29 6.19 2.89
C LEU A 421 13.65 7.67 3.10
N PRO A 422 13.29 8.25 4.25
CA PRO A 422 13.74 9.59 4.62
C PRO A 422 15.26 9.69 4.54
N THR A 423 15.74 10.77 3.93
CA THR A 423 17.17 11.04 3.82
C THR A 423 17.77 11.38 5.19
N SER A 424 19.10 11.39 5.29
CA SER A 424 19.77 11.88 6.50
C SER A 424 19.38 13.33 6.83
N THR A 425 19.16 14.16 5.81
CA THR A 425 18.68 15.54 5.97
C THR A 425 17.26 15.56 6.54
N ASP A 426 16.35 14.75 5.97
CA ASP A 426 14.96 14.64 6.44
C ASP A 426 14.89 14.22 7.91
N MET A 427 15.69 13.22 8.28
CA MET A 427 15.78 12.73 9.64
C MET A 427 16.42 13.76 10.58
N LEU A 428 17.40 14.55 10.13
CA LEU A 428 17.99 15.63 10.94
C LEU A 428 16.98 16.75 11.19
N VAL A 429 16.13 17.06 10.22
CA VAL A 429 15.03 18.01 10.39
C VAL A 429 13.95 17.46 11.33
N SER A 430 13.54 16.21 11.13
CA SER A 430 12.43 15.58 11.85
C SER A 430 12.77 15.13 13.28
N TYR A 431 14.00 14.67 13.50
CA TYR A 431 14.46 14.13 14.80
C TYR A 431 15.52 15.01 15.50
N GLY A 432 16.19 15.91 14.77
CA GLY A 432 17.19 16.82 15.32
C GLY A 432 16.66 18.22 15.61
N ALA A 433 17.58 19.17 15.75
CA ALA A 433 17.27 20.58 15.95
C ALA A 433 16.95 21.33 14.63
N GLY A 434 16.92 20.62 13.50
CA GLY A 434 16.69 21.18 12.18
C GLY A 434 17.80 22.11 11.68
N PHE A 435 17.54 22.79 10.56
CA PHE A 435 18.47 23.76 9.99
C PHE A 435 18.79 24.87 11.00
N GLY A 436 20.07 25.17 11.19
CA GLY A 436 20.54 26.20 12.11
C GLY A 436 20.36 25.88 13.60
N GLY A 437 19.93 24.68 13.97
CA GLY A 437 19.82 24.26 15.38
C GLY A 437 18.72 24.96 16.18
N LEU A 438 17.69 25.47 15.49
CA LEU A 438 16.65 26.32 16.08
C LEU A 438 15.62 25.52 16.91
N ASN A 439 15.39 24.25 16.59
CA ASN A 439 14.38 23.40 17.25
C ASN A 439 14.96 22.52 18.38
N LYS A 440 15.55 23.13 19.40
CA LYS A 440 16.17 22.42 20.54
C LYS A 440 15.18 21.52 21.32
N GLU A 441 13.89 21.87 21.38
CA GLU A 441 12.86 21.06 22.03
C GLU A 441 12.62 19.74 21.29
N ARG A 442 12.57 19.78 19.96
CA ARG A 442 12.45 18.60 19.09
C ARG A 442 13.65 17.68 19.27
N GLU A 443 14.85 18.23 19.24
CA GLU A 443 16.07 17.45 19.48
C GLU A 443 16.00 16.75 20.85
N ARG A 444 15.63 17.47 21.93
CA ARG A 444 15.47 16.90 23.28
C ARG A 444 14.49 15.74 23.34
N LYS A 445 13.41 15.77 22.53
CA LYS A 445 12.44 14.67 22.43
C LYS A 445 13.13 13.38 21.97
N TYR A 446 14.02 13.47 21.00
CA TYR A 446 14.71 12.33 20.39
C TYR A 446 16.14 12.09 20.91
N ILE A 447 16.56 12.74 22.01
CA ILE A 447 17.80 12.32 22.69
C ILE A 447 17.62 10.88 23.18
N PRO A 448 18.57 9.97 22.85
CA PRO A 448 18.54 8.60 23.33
C PRO A 448 18.59 8.56 24.86
N THR A 449 17.50 8.12 25.49
CA THR A 449 17.38 7.99 26.94
C THR A 449 16.63 6.71 27.28
N VAL A 450 17.06 6.00 28.32
CA VAL A 450 16.33 4.83 28.86
C VAL A 450 15.53 5.28 30.08
N PRO A 451 14.19 5.14 30.08
CA PRO A 451 13.40 5.49 31.25
C PRO A 451 13.71 4.60 32.46
N PRO A 452 13.62 5.11 33.71
CA PRO A 452 13.98 4.36 34.93
C PRO A 452 13.24 3.02 35.10
N GLU A 453 11.98 2.95 34.67
CA GLU A 453 11.17 1.73 34.76
C GLU A 453 11.69 0.58 33.88
N PHE A 454 12.45 0.90 32.83
CA PHE A 454 13.13 -0.10 32.00
C PHE A 454 14.48 -0.50 32.59
N LEU A 455 15.21 0.44 33.18
CA LEU A 455 16.46 0.15 33.90
C LEU A 455 16.21 -0.81 35.07
N ALA A 456 15.16 -0.57 35.86
CA ALA A 456 14.80 -1.46 36.97
C ALA A 456 14.52 -2.92 36.52
N LYS A 457 14.00 -3.12 35.29
CA LYS A 457 13.77 -4.46 34.73
C LYS A 457 15.06 -5.15 34.27
N LEU A 458 16.05 -4.38 33.80
CA LEU A 458 17.38 -4.90 33.48
C LEU A 458 18.09 -5.38 34.76
N ASP A 459 18.02 -4.59 35.83
CA ASP A 459 18.62 -4.94 37.12
C ASP A 459 17.95 -6.16 37.77
N ALA A 460 16.63 -6.29 37.65
CA ALA A 460 15.89 -7.45 38.16
C ALA A 460 16.24 -8.76 37.43
N GLY A 461 16.57 -8.69 36.13
CA GLY A 461 17.07 -9.84 35.36
C GLY A 461 18.50 -10.25 35.72
N SER A 462 19.32 -9.31 36.19
CA SER A 462 20.71 -9.55 36.62
C SER A 462 20.82 -10.27 37.97
N ARG A 463 19.79 -10.16 38.83
CA ARG A 463 19.75 -10.82 40.15
C ARG A 463 19.68 -12.36 40.09
N GLY A 464 19.60 -12.98 38.91
CA GLY A 464 19.66 -14.42 38.72
C GLY A 464 21.08 -15.01 38.60
N GLY A 465 22.13 -14.20 38.51
CA GLY A 465 23.49 -14.73 38.38
C GLY A 465 24.58 -13.68 38.49
N GLY A 466 25.22 -13.59 39.66
CA GLY A 466 26.54 -12.96 39.81
C GLY A 466 26.52 -11.51 40.34
N ASN A 467 26.86 -11.38 41.61
CA ASN A 467 27.43 -10.22 42.32
C ASN A 467 27.17 -8.80 41.78
N ALA A 468 26.45 -8.01 42.58
CA ALA A 468 26.24 -6.57 42.38
C ALA A 468 27.58 -5.80 42.35
N THR A 469 27.92 -5.20 41.21
CA THR A 469 29.11 -4.36 40.99
C THR A 469 28.81 -2.86 41.01
N TYR A 470 27.86 -2.42 41.84
CA TYR A 470 27.77 -1.02 42.24
C TYR A 470 27.95 -0.93 43.75
N GLY A 471 29.21 -0.99 44.17
CA GLY A 471 29.63 -0.55 45.49
C GLY A 471 29.37 0.95 45.62
N SER A 472 28.67 1.32 46.68
CA SER A 472 28.38 2.70 47.06
C SER A 472 29.66 3.48 47.32
N THR A 473 30.15 4.24 46.33
CA THR A 473 31.12 5.30 46.59
C THR A 473 30.35 6.54 47.02
N ARG A 474 30.16 6.66 48.33
CA ARG A 474 29.67 7.85 49.01
C ARG A 474 30.70 8.96 48.76
N TRP A 475 30.29 10.01 48.07
CA TRP A 475 31.09 11.22 47.90
C TRP A 475 31.26 11.85 49.29
N SER A 476 32.47 11.88 49.81
CA SER A 476 32.82 12.64 51.01
C SER A 476 33.15 14.06 50.59
N ASP A 477 32.29 15.00 50.97
CA ASP A 477 32.61 16.42 51.03
C ASP A 477 33.66 16.62 52.13
N GLU A 478 34.91 16.87 51.76
CA GLU A 478 35.92 17.44 52.67
C GLU A 478 37.08 18.01 51.85
N GLU A 479 36.95 19.27 51.42
CA GLU A 479 38.08 20.18 51.19
C GLU A 479 37.54 21.63 51.22
N ALA A 480 37.34 22.12 52.44
CA ALA A 480 37.24 23.54 52.75
C ALA A 480 37.93 23.78 54.10
N GLN A 481 39.24 24.02 54.05
CA GLN A 481 39.97 24.88 55.00
C GLN A 481 41.26 25.38 54.35
#